data_AF-A0A841EVK6-F1
#
_entry.id   AF-A0A841EVK6-F1
#
_cell.length_a   1.000
_cell.length_b   1.000
_cell.length_c   1.000
_cell.angle_alpha   90.00
_cell.angle_beta   90.00
_cell.angle_gamma   90.00
#
_symmetry.space_group_name_H-M   'P 1'
#
loop_
_entity.id
_entity.type
_entity.pdbx_description
1 polymer ?
#
loop_
_entity_poly.entity_id
_entity_poly.type
_entity_poly.pdbx_seq_one_letter_code
_entity_poly.pdbx_strand_id
1 'polypeptide(L)'
;MNYVVIKGSTSQGGNMLSDKEISQINGDANRINQSLCPDLLEKLNRILADEEVANFFYAKLYTTVLQLLFNTTKMPEDNTPLKMQDVLEPLGIKYFQYKALLQGKGKASTLNQLVHALALQGIDYSKLLHSEALIEMADDYMTQVLGKS
;
A
#
# COMPACT_ATOMS: atom_id res chain seq x y z
N MET A 1 5.28 23.17 10.84
CA MET A 1 4.67 22.13 9.98
C MET A 1 5.71 21.79 8.91
N ASN A 2 6.26 20.57 8.94
CA ASN A 2 7.25 20.13 7.95
C ASN A 2 6.53 19.32 6.88
N TYR A 3 6.66 19.74 5.62
CA TYR A 3 6.06 19.09 4.46
C TYR A 3 7.06 18.09 3.88
N VAL A 4 6.61 16.85 3.63
CA VAL A 4 7.38 15.87 2.85
C VAL A 4 6.89 15.93 1.41
N VAL A 5 7.76 16.35 0.50
CA VAL A 5 7.51 16.37 -0.95
C VAL A 5 8.20 15.16 -1.55
N ILE A 6 7.43 14.19 -2.04
CA ILE A 6 7.98 13.05 -2.79
C ILE A 6 8.12 13.49 -4.25
N LYS A 7 9.37 13.58 -4.74
CA LYS A 7 9.67 13.87 -6.15
C LYS A 7 9.65 12.57 -6.96
N GLY A 8 8.89 12.56 -8.05
CA GLY A 8 8.83 11.45 -9.01
C GLY A 8 10.14 11.28 -9.75
N SER A 9 10.62 10.04 -9.84
CA SER A 9 11.76 9.63 -10.66
C SER A 9 11.25 8.71 -11.76
N THR A 10 11.23 9.23 -12.99
CA THR A 10 10.96 8.44 -14.20
C THR A 10 12.13 7.50 -14.50
N SER A 11 11.90 6.19 -14.52
CA SER A 11 12.66 5.26 -15.39
C SER A 11 11.92 3.94 -15.62
N GLN A 12 12.01 3.53 -16.89
CA GLN A 12 11.44 2.40 -17.61
C GLN A 12 11.26 1.06 -16.87
N GLY A 13 10.16 0.37 -17.19
CA GLY A 13 10.15 -1.10 -17.23
C GLY A 13 9.40 -1.84 -16.12
N GLY A 14 8.20 -1.41 -15.77
CA GLY A 14 7.26 -2.11 -14.90
C GLY A 14 6.01 -1.24 -14.75
N ASN A 15 4.83 -1.81 -14.49
CA ASN A 15 3.62 -1.01 -14.19
C ASN A 15 3.86 -0.18 -12.91
N MET A 16 4.54 0.95 -13.06
CA MET A 16 4.73 1.99 -12.05
C MET A 16 3.58 2.97 -12.22
N LEU A 17 2.90 3.26 -11.10
CA LEU A 17 1.89 4.30 -11.03
C LEU A 17 2.51 5.61 -11.52
N SER A 18 1.81 6.31 -12.40
CA SER A 18 2.21 7.58 -12.96
C SER A 18 2.27 8.67 -11.90
N ASP A 19 3.03 9.74 -12.15
CA ASP A 19 3.12 10.91 -11.25
C ASP A 19 1.76 11.55 -10.96
N LYS A 20 0.78 11.37 -11.86
CA LYS A 20 -0.62 11.77 -11.65
C LYS A 20 -1.32 10.90 -10.62
N GLU A 21 -1.16 9.58 -10.69
CA GLU A 21 -1.73 8.63 -9.73
C GLU A 21 -1.11 8.85 -8.34
N ILE A 22 0.20 9.08 -8.27
CA ILE A 22 0.90 9.40 -7.01
C ILE A 22 0.42 10.73 -6.41
N SER A 23 0.19 11.76 -7.25
CA SER A 23 -0.33 13.05 -6.79
C SER A 23 -1.79 12.99 -6.33
N GLN A 24 -2.61 12.15 -6.97
CA GLN A 24 -3.99 11.87 -6.51
C GLN A 24 -3.98 11.19 -5.15
N ILE A 25 -3.18 10.13 -4.98
CA ILE A 25 -3.02 9.42 -3.70
C ILE A 25 -2.60 10.39 -2.58
N ASN A 26 -1.68 11.33 -2.87
CA ASN A 26 -1.24 12.34 -1.90
C ASN A 26 -2.32 13.41 -1.62
N GLY A 27 -3.13 13.79 -2.62
CA GLY A 27 -4.26 14.71 -2.45
C GLY A 27 -5.37 14.10 -1.58
N ASP A 28 -5.67 12.82 -1.80
CA ASP A 28 -6.70 12.08 -1.07
C ASP A 28 -6.25 11.74 0.35
N ALA A 29 -4.96 11.50 0.58
CA ALA A 29 -4.41 11.28 1.92
C ALA A 29 -4.63 12.47 2.89
N ASN A 30 -4.76 13.68 2.36
CA ASN A 30 -5.07 14.89 3.14
C ASN A 30 -6.56 15.00 3.51
N ARG A 31 -7.47 14.30 2.81
CA ARG A 31 -8.91 14.25 3.15
C ARG A 31 -9.23 13.27 4.29
N ILE A 32 -8.32 12.36 4.62
CA ILE A 32 -8.47 11.27 5.62
C ILE A 32 -8.63 11.79 7.07
N ASN A 33 -8.43 13.09 7.34
CA ASN A 33 -8.72 13.68 8.66
C ASN A 33 -10.19 14.06 8.88
N GLN A 34 -11.07 13.81 7.90
CA GLN A 34 -12.52 13.86 8.08
C GLN A 34 -13.03 12.45 8.31
N SER A 35 -13.83 12.27 9.37
CA SER A 35 -14.58 11.04 9.70
C SER A 35 -14.81 10.18 8.46
N LEU A 36 -14.31 8.94 8.44
CA LEU A 36 -14.59 8.01 7.36
C LEU A 36 -16.09 8.07 7.03
N CYS A 37 -16.41 8.35 5.77
CA CYS A 37 -17.78 8.36 5.32
C CYS A 37 -18.41 7.00 5.67
N PRO A 38 -19.61 6.95 6.28
CA PRO A 38 -20.28 5.69 6.61
C PRO A 38 -20.30 4.71 5.43
N ASP A 39 -20.49 5.22 4.21
CA ASP A 39 -20.50 4.45 2.97
C ASP A 39 -19.17 3.73 2.70
N LEU A 40 -18.03 4.36 3.01
CA LEU A 40 -16.70 3.75 2.82
C LEU A 40 -16.44 2.65 3.85
N LEU A 41 -16.91 2.82 5.08
CA LEU A 41 -16.83 1.77 6.11
C LEU A 41 -17.69 0.57 5.73
N GLU A 42 -18.89 0.80 5.18
CA GLU A 42 -19.75 -0.27 4.69
C GLU A 42 -19.13 -1.03 3.50
N LYS A 43 -18.50 -0.32 2.55
CA LYS A 43 -17.74 -0.95 1.46
C LYS A 43 -16.58 -1.78 2.00
N LEU A 44 -15.77 -1.22 2.90
CA LEU A 44 -14.66 -1.94 3.51
C LEU A 44 -15.13 -3.20 4.25
N ASN A 45 -16.20 -3.11 5.05
CA ASN A 45 -16.76 -4.27 5.75
C ASN A 45 -17.22 -5.37 4.79
N ARG A 46 -17.82 -5.00 3.64
CA ARG A 46 -18.22 -5.96 2.60
C ARG A 46 -17.01 -6.62 1.93
N ILE A 47 -15.99 -5.84 1.58
CA ILE A 47 -14.72 -6.32 1.05
C ILE A 47 -14.07 -7.34 2.00
N LEU A 48 -14.03 -7.02 3.30
CA LEU A 48 -13.39 -7.87 4.30
C LEU A 48 -14.21 -9.12 4.66
N ALA A 49 -15.50 -9.16 4.31
CA ALA A 49 -16.37 -10.31 4.53
C ALA A 49 -16.22 -11.40 3.45
N ASP A 50 -15.72 -11.04 2.26
CA ASP A 50 -15.45 -11.99 1.17
C ASP A 50 -13.95 -12.32 1.11
N GLU A 51 -13.58 -13.59 1.24
CA GLU A 51 -12.17 -14.00 1.33
C GLU A 51 -11.37 -13.65 0.06
N GLU A 52 -11.97 -13.78 -1.13
CA GLU A 52 -11.28 -13.51 -2.40
C GLU A 52 -11.03 -12.01 -2.56
N VAL A 53 -12.06 -11.20 -2.30
CA VAL A 53 -11.97 -9.74 -2.39
C VAL A 53 -11.06 -9.17 -1.29
N ALA A 54 -11.12 -9.71 -0.06
CA ALA A 54 -10.23 -9.33 1.02
C ALA A 54 -8.77 -9.64 0.66
N ASN A 55 -8.47 -10.80 0.09
CA ASN A 55 -7.12 -11.14 -0.37
C ASN A 55 -6.64 -10.18 -1.46
N PHE A 56 -7.51 -9.82 -2.41
CA PHE A 56 -7.19 -8.81 -3.42
C PHE A 56 -6.88 -7.44 -2.79
N PHE A 57 -7.74 -6.96 -1.89
CA PHE A 57 -7.55 -5.70 -1.17
C PHE A 57 -6.23 -5.68 -0.40
N TYR A 58 -5.96 -6.73 0.39
CA TYR A 58 -4.73 -6.84 1.15
C TYR A 58 -3.50 -6.93 0.25
N ALA A 59 -3.57 -7.63 -0.89
CA ALA A 59 -2.48 -7.66 -1.85
C ALA A 59 -2.14 -6.25 -2.37
N LYS A 60 -3.15 -5.43 -2.67
CA LYS A 60 -2.97 -4.03 -3.08
C LYS A 60 -2.39 -3.19 -1.95
N LEU A 61 -3.00 -3.26 -0.76
CA LEU A 61 -2.52 -2.56 0.42
C LEU A 61 -1.04 -2.87 0.71
N TYR A 62 -0.67 -4.15 0.77
CA TYR A 62 0.71 -4.54 1.05
C TYR A 62 1.68 -4.11 -0.05
N THR A 63 1.25 -4.15 -1.31
CA THR A 63 2.05 -3.64 -2.44
C THR A 63 2.31 -2.13 -2.28
N THR A 64 1.29 -1.35 -1.95
CA THR A 64 1.43 0.09 -1.67
C THR A 64 2.37 0.35 -0.51
N VAL A 65 2.24 -0.39 0.60
CA VAL A 65 3.14 -0.28 1.76
C VAL A 65 4.60 -0.54 1.37
N LEU A 66 4.84 -1.61 0.61
CA LEU A 66 6.19 -1.97 0.16
C LEU A 66 6.78 -0.91 -0.78
N GLN A 67 5.98 -0.34 -1.69
CA GLN A 67 6.40 0.74 -2.56
C GLN A 67 6.73 2.03 -1.79
N LEU A 68 5.93 2.38 -0.77
CA LEU A 68 6.21 3.53 0.09
C LEU A 68 7.52 3.33 0.86
N LEU A 69 7.74 2.15 1.43
CA LEU A 69 9.00 1.83 2.10
C LEU A 69 10.18 1.88 1.12
N PHE A 70 10.02 1.35 -0.09
CA PHE A 70 11.06 1.39 -1.12
C PHE A 70 11.41 2.83 -1.52
N ASN A 71 10.41 3.69 -1.76
CA ASN A 71 10.61 5.07 -2.20
C ASN A 71 11.17 5.98 -1.09
N THR A 72 10.95 5.64 0.18
CA THR A 72 11.49 6.36 1.33
C THR A 72 12.86 5.86 1.77
N THR A 73 13.27 4.67 1.30
CA THR A 73 14.58 4.12 1.58
C THR A 73 15.63 4.91 0.82
N LYS A 74 16.64 5.40 1.55
CA LYS A 74 17.75 6.17 0.95
C LYS A 74 18.51 5.30 -0.04
N MET A 75 18.80 5.84 -1.22
CA MET A 75 19.67 5.15 -2.16
C MET A 75 21.07 4.97 -1.57
N PRO A 76 21.72 3.84 -1.85
CA PRO A 76 23.14 3.63 -1.55
C PRO A 76 24.01 4.76 -2.13
N GLU A 77 25.06 5.18 -1.40
CA GLU A 77 25.98 6.24 -1.83
C GLU A 77 26.79 5.87 -3.08
N ASP A 78 26.88 4.58 -3.39
CA ASP A 78 27.67 4.00 -4.49
C ASP A 78 26.93 3.97 -5.84
N ASN A 79 25.76 4.60 -5.95
CA ASN A 79 24.86 4.53 -7.12
C ASN A 79 24.44 3.11 -7.52
N THR A 80 24.57 2.13 -6.63
CA THR A 80 24.00 0.80 -6.86
C THR A 80 22.47 0.91 -6.86
N PRO A 81 21.77 0.38 -7.89
CA PRO A 81 20.31 0.41 -7.92
C PRO A 81 19.73 -0.29 -6.69
N LEU A 82 18.85 0.41 -5.97
CA LEU A 82 18.15 -0.15 -4.82
C LEU A 82 17.28 -1.33 -5.27
N LYS A 83 17.41 -2.47 -4.60
CA LYS A 83 16.57 -3.65 -4.82
C LYS A 83 15.57 -3.78 -3.68
N MET A 84 14.42 -4.39 -3.97
CA MET A 84 13.41 -4.66 -2.94
C MET A 84 13.99 -5.50 -1.78
N GLN A 85 14.97 -6.36 -2.06
CA GLN A 85 15.67 -7.14 -1.02
C GLN A 85 16.37 -6.25 0.00
N ASP A 86 16.96 -5.12 -0.43
CA ASP A 86 17.66 -4.18 0.45
C ASP A 86 16.69 -3.48 1.43
N VAL A 87 15.41 -3.40 1.08
CA VAL A 87 14.33 -2.89 1.95
C VAL A 87 13.81 -3.97 2.89
N LEU A 88 13.71 -5.22 2.42
CA LEU A 88 13.11 -6.32 3.16
C LEU A 88 14.04 -6.95 4.20
N GLU A 89 15.34 -7.05 3.90
CA GLU A 89 16.33 -7.69 4.78
C GLU A 89 16.45 -7.01 6.15
N PRO A 90 16.54 -5.66 6.25
CA PRO A 90 16.56 -4.98 7.53
C PRO A 90 15.29 -5.19 8.37
N LEU A 91 14.16 -5.49 7.72
CA LEU A 91 12.89 -5.79 8.37
C LEU A 91 12.76 -7.27 8.78
N GLY A 92 13.76 -8.10 8.44
CA GLY A 92 13.74 -9.53 8.68
C GLY A 92 12.70 -10.27 7.84
N ILE A 93 12.26 -9.69 6.71
CA ILE A 93 11.23 -10.27 5.84
C ILE A 93 11.91 -11.13 4.78
N LYS A 94 11.68 -12.43 4.85
CA LYS A 94 12.23 -13.39 3.87
C LYS A 94 11.45 -13.36 2.57
N TYR A 95 12.09 -13.80 1.48
CA TYR A 95 11.49 -13.80 0.15
C TYR A 95 10.13 -14.53 0.05
N PHE A 96 9.94 -15.65 0.77
CA PHE A 96 8.64 -16.34 0.77
C PHE A 96 7.54 -15.54 1.48
N GLN A 97 7.89 -14.77 2.51
CA GLN A 97 6.94 -13.88 3.22
C GLN A 97 6.57 -12.70 2.33
N TYR A 98 7.54 -12.14 1.60
CA TYR A 98 7.31 -11.15 0.57
C TYR A 98 6.34 -11.66 -0.52
N LYS A 99 6.56 -12.86 -1.05
CA LYS A 99 5.61 -13.48 -2.01
C LYS A 99 4.21 -13.64 -1.43
N ALA A 100 4.10 -14.04 -0.16
CA ALA A 100 2.82 -14.19 0.50
C ALA A 100 2.09 -12.84 0.65
N LEU A 101 2.82 -11.75 0.95
CA LEU A 101 2.26 -10.39 0.98
C LEU A 101 1.70 -9.98 -0.38
N LEU A 102 2.42 -10.23 -1.48
CA LEU A 102 1.92 -9.90 -2.83
C LEU A 102 0.65 -10.65 -3.23
N GLN A 103 0.29 -11.71 -2.50
CA GLN A 103 -0.93 -12.49 -2.70
C GLN A 103 -2.02 -12.17 -1.68
N GLY A 104 -1.83 -11.16 -0.81
CA GLY A 104 -2.76 -10.83 0.27
C GLY A 104 -2.69 -11.77 1.47
N LYS A 105 -1.85 -12.81 1.41
CA LYS A 105 -1.72 -13.89 2.42
C LYS A 105 -0.62 -13.62 3.45
N GLY A 106 -0.38 -12.34 3.73
CA GLY A 106 0.61 -11.91 4.72
C GLY A 106 0.26 -12.43 6.12
N LYS A 107 1.26 -12.93 6.85
CA LYS A 107 1.07 -13.25 8.28
C LYS A 107 1.06 -11.96 9.10
N ALA A 108 0.29 -11.95 10.19
CA ALA A 108 0.21 -10.82 11.11
C ALA A 108 1.59 -10.35 11.61
N SER A 109 2.52 -11.27 11.85
CA SER A 109 3.90 -10.93 12.24
C SER A 109 4.65 -10.14 11.17
N THR A 110 4.51 -10.53 9.90
CA THR A 110 5.11 -9.82 8.77
C THR A 110 4.45 -8.46 8.55
N LEU A 111 3.13 -8.37 8.74
CA LEU A 111 2.42 -7.10 8.71
C LEU A 111 2.94 -6.14 9.79
N ASN A 112 3.09 -6.61 11.03
CA ASN A 112 3.58 -5.77 12.13
C ASN A 112 4.99 -5.22 11.84
N GLN A 113 5.85 -6.00 11.19
CA GLN A 113 7.17 -5.52 10.74
C GLN A 113 7.04 -4.35 9.73
N LEU A 114 6.13 -4.47 8.76
CA LEU A 114 5.87 -3.42 7.78
C LEU A 114 5.24 -2.18 8.42
N VAL A 115 4.26 -2.35 9.31
CA VAL A 115 3.60 -1.25 10.04
C VAL A 115 4.61 -0.49 10.89
N HIS A 116 5.50 -1.21 11.59
CA HIS A 116 6.57 -0.58 12.35
C HIS A 116 7.53 0.21 11.46
N ALA A 117 7.92 -0.35 10.31
CA ALA A 117 8.78 0.33 9.34
C ALA A 117 8.13 1.62 8.80
N LEU A 118 6.83 1.59 8.48
CA LEU A 118 6.08 2.78 8.06
C LEU A 118 6.04 3.84 9.15
N ALA A 119 5.81 3.44 10.39
CA ALA A 119 5.77 4.35 11.53
C ALA A 119 7.11 5.07 11.73
N LEU A 120 8.24 4.38 11.53
CA LEU A 120 9.57 4.99 11.56
C LEU A 120 9.77 6.05 10.46
N GLN A 121 9.04 5.93 9.35
CA GLN A 121 9.00 6.91 8.25
C GLN A 121 7.91 7.98 8.44
N GLY A 122 7.17 7.96 9.56
CA GLY A 122 6.05 8.87 9.82
C GLY A 122 4.80 8.60 8.97
N ILE A 123 4.69 7.42 8.36
CA ILE A 123 3.55 7.03 7.54
C ILE A 123 2.53 6.27 8.41
N ASP A 124 1.28 6.72 8.39
CA ASP A 124 0.20 6.11 9.16
C ASP A 124 -0.46 4.97 8.37
N TYR A 125 -0.26 3.74 8.84
CA TYR A 125 -0.87 2.55 8.24
C TYR A 125 -2.41 2.58 8.29
N SER A 126 -3.01 3.17 9.32
CA SER A 126 -4.47 3.26 9.42
C SER A 126 -5.04 4.06 8.27
N LYS A 127 -4.36 5.11 7.82
CA LYS A 127 -4.77 5.90 6.66
C LYS A 127 -4.72 5.10 5.36
N LEU A 128 -3.73 4.22 5.22
CA LEU A 128 -3.63 3.34 4.06
C LEU A 128 -4.75 2.28 4.07
N LEU A 129 -5.03 1.69 5.23
CA LEU A 129 -6.12 0.72 5.38
C LEU A 129 -7.48 1.33 5.04
N HIS A 130 -7.68 2.60 5.37
CA HIS A 130 -8.92 3.34 5.14
C HIS A 130 -8.87 4.20 3.87
N SER A 131 -7.93 3.94 2.97
CA SER A 131 -7.79 4.68 1.72
C SER A 131 -9.00 4.43 0.82
N GLU A 132 -9.73 5.50 0.51
CA GLU A 132 -10.86 5.50 -0.42
C GLU A 132 -10.49 4.83 -1.74
N ALA A 133 -9.35 5.20 -2.34
CA ALA A 133 -8.88 4.62 -3.59
C ALA A 133 -8.63 3.10 -3.53
N LEU A 134 -8.13 2.58 -2.40
CA LEU A 134 -7.94 1.13 -2.25
C LEU A 134 -9.26 0.40 -2.02
N ILE A 135 -10.18 1.03 -1.28
CA ILE A 135 -11.51 0.50 -1.02
C ILE A 135 -12.31 0.44 -2.33
N GLU A 136 -12.34 1.53 -3.10
CA GLU A 136 -13.04 1.59 -4.39
C GLU A 136 -12.47 0.59 -5.39
N MET A 137 -11.15 0.44 -5.48
CA MET A 137 -10.53 -0.55 -6.35
C MET A 137 -10.96 -1.98 -6.01
N ALA A 138 -11.11 -2.30 -4.72
CA ALA A 138 -11.58 -3.61 -4.27
C ALA A 138 -13.09 -3.79 -4.45
N ASP A 139 -13.89 -2.74 -4.28
CA ASP A 139 -15.33 -2.71 -4.54
C ASP A 139 -15.65 -2.92 -6.04
N ASP A 140 -14.88 -2.28 -6.92
CA ASP A 140 -14.95 -2.49 -8.36
C ASP A 140 -14.59 -3.93 -8.74
N TYR A 141 -13.53 -4.48 -8.12
CA TYR A 141 -13.14 -5.88 -8.30
C TYR A 141 -14.24 -6.83 -7.83
N MET A 142 -14.85 -6.57 -6.67
CA MET A 142 -15.98 -7.32 -6.14
C MET A 142 -17.16 -7.32 -7.13
N THR A 143 -17.49 -6.17 -7.70
CA THR A 143 -18.57 -6.02 -8.69
C THR A 143 -18.28 -6.81 -9.97
N GLN A 144 -17.03 -6.78 -10.44
CA GLN A 144 -16.60 -7.48 -11.66
C GLN A 144 -16.54 -9.00 -11.50
N VAL A 145 -16.08 -9.50 -10.35
CA VAL A 145 -15.88 -10.93 -10.11
C VAL A 145 -17.16 -11.60 -9.62
N LEU A 146 -17.95 -10.93 -8.77
CA LEU A 146 -19.16 -11.52 -8.18
C LEU A 146 -20.44 -11.18 -8.95
N GLY A 147 -20.38 -10.30 -9.95
CA GLY A 147 -21.54 -9.93 -10.78
C GLY A 147 -22.71 -9.34 -9.99
N LYS A 148 -22.46 -8.80 -8.79
CA LYS A 148 -23.48 -8.19 -7.93
C LYS A 148 -23.44 -6.67 -8.10
N SER A 149 -24.16 -6.18 -9.11
CA SER A 149 -24.81 -4.86 -9.03
C SER A 149 -26.12 -4.97 -8.27
#